data_AF-A0A357MIS2-F1
#
_entry.id   AF-A0A357MIS2-F1
#
_cell.length_a   1.000
_cell.length_b   1.000
_cell.length_c   1.000
_cell.angle_alpha   90.00
_cell.angle_beta   90.00
_cell.angle_gamma   90.00
#
_symmetry.space_group_name_H-M   'P 1'
#
loop_
_entity.id
_entity.type
_entity.pdbx_description
1 polymer ?
#
loop_
_entity_poly.entity_id
_entity_poly.type
_entity_poly.pdbx_seq_one_letter_code
_entity_poly.pdbx_strand_id
1 'polypeptide(L)'
;VVTPLAYDFFLGFQQFGAEGEAVVDEQVTQGLSVVFQGSAQEYLNLTIKFIVAFGLCFQLPVLLTLMGKAGLVSAEGLGGVRKYAMVAILVLAALVTPPDVITQVILFTVVYGLYEVSILLVRRVEKTREAKLRAEGVWFEDDEEEFDDPLMAEFDEDDDKRK
;
A
#
# COMPACT_ATOMS: atom_id res chain seq x y z
N VAL A 1 31.57 -2.36 -24.99
CA VAL A 1 30.09 -2.46 -24.95
C VAL A 1 29.47 -1.55 -23.89
N VAL A 2 30.15 -1.25 -22.77
CA VAL A 2 29.60 -0.40 -21.69
C VAL A 2 29.86 1.11 -21.92
N THR A 3 30.86 1.45 -22.75
CA THR A 3 31.21 2.85 -23.04
C THR A 3 30.07 3.69 -23.63
N PRO A 4 29.22 3.22 -24.57
CA PRO A 4 28.14 4.04 -25.11
C PRO A 4 27.04 4.36 -24.09
N LEU A 5 26.68 3.38 -23.24
CA LEU A 5 25.62 3.52 -22.24
C LEU A 5 26.01 4.50 -21.12
N ALA A 6 27.29 4.51 -20.74
CA ALA A 6 27.83 5.48 -19.80
C ALA A 6 27.87 6.91 -20.39
N TYR A 7 28.15 7.05 -21.69
CA TYR A 7 28.12 8.34 -22.37
C TYR A 7 26.68 8.90 -22.45
N ASP A 8 25.69 8.07 -22.80
CA ASP A 8 24.29 8.51 -22.86
C ASP A 8 23.73 8.86 -21.47
N PHE A 9 24.10 8.11 -20.43
CA PHE A 9 23.76 8.43 -19.05
C PHE A 9 24.39 9.77 -18.62
N PHE A 10 25.68 9.99 -18.90
CA PHE A 10 26.40 11.21 -18.50
C PHE A 10 25.94 12.45 -19.28
N LEU A 11 25.63 12.29 -20.57
CA LEU A 11 25.04 13.34 -21.40
C LEU A 11 23.58 13.64 -21.00
N GLY A 12 22.85 12.66 -20.47
CA GLY A 12 21.51 12.85 -19.91
C GLY A 12 21.47 13.73 -18.66
N PHE A 13 22.59 13.84 -17.92
CA PHE A 13 22.74 14.74 -16.77
C PHE A 13 23.29 16.14 -17.13
N GLN A 14 23.73 16.37 -18.38
CA GLN A 14 24.11 17.71 -18.83
C GLN A 14 22.88 18.53 -19.23
N GLN A 15 22.13 19.03 -18.23
CA GLN A 15 21.16 20.08 -18.46
C GLN A 15 21.90 21.40 -18.68
N PHE A 16 22.10 21.80 -19.93
CA PHE A 16 22.54 23.15 -20.28
C PHE A 16 21.50 24.15 -19.73
N GLY A 17 21.90 24.91 -18.72
CA GLY A 17 21.09 25.99 -18.16
C GLY A 17 20.73 26.99 -19.26
N ALA A 18 19.43 27.12 -19.53
CA ALA A 18 18.92 28.17 -20.39
C ALA A 18 18.95 29.50 -19.62
N GLU A 19 19.49 30.52 -20.30
CA GLU A 19 19.55 31.95 -19.92
C GLU A 19 20.65 32.28 -18.90
N GLY A 20 21.74 33.00 -19.18
CA GLY A 20 22.14 33.78 -20.35
C GLY A 20 23.08 34.89 -19.88
N GLU A 21 24.39 34.76 -20.10
CA GLU A 21 25.29 35.88 -20.39
C GLU A 21 26.62 35.33 -20.92
N ALA A 22 26.91 35.64 -22.18
CA ALA A 22 28.20 35.36 -22.78
C ALA A 22 29.19 36.41 -22.28
N VAL A 23 30.10 36.03 -21.38
CA VAL A 23 31.31 36.81 -21.14
C VAL A 23 32.41 36.22 -21.99
N VAL A 24 32.69 36.89 -23.10
CA VAL A 24 33.86 36.63 -23.93
C VAL A 24 35.04 37.29 -23.22
N ASP A 25 35.95 36.48 -22.66
CA ASP A 25 37.31 36.93 -22.39
C ASP A 25 38.31 35.82 -22.73
N GLU A 26 39.40 36.21 -23.40
CA GLU A 26 40.16 35.41 -24.35
C GLU A 26 41.34 34.63 -23.72
N GLN A 27 41.57 34.72 -22.41
CA GLN A 27 42.76 34.14 -21.79
C GLN A 27 42.49 33.47 -20.43
N VAL A 28 42.37 32.14 -20.49
CA VAL A 28 42.67 31.16 -19.43
C VAL A 28 41.75 31.16 -18.18
N THR A 29 41.37 29.92 -17.85
CA THR A 29 40.77 29.42 -16.60
C THR A 29 39.26 29.46 -16.56
N GLN A 30 38.67 28.34 -17.01
CA GLN A 30 37.26 28.00 -16.80
C GLN A 30 36.89 28.23 -15.32
N GLY A 31 36.31 29.39 -15.06
CA GLY A 31 35.65 29.73 -13.80
C GLY A 31 34.46 28.81 -13.65
N LEU A 32 34.68 27.72 -12.92
CA LEU A 32 33.68 26.70 -12.65
C LEU A 32 32.71 27.24 -11.58
N SER A 33 31.77 28.10 -11.96
CA SER A 33 30.64 28.49 -11.11
C SER A 33 29.53 27.44 -11.21
N VAL A 34 29.82 26.21 -10.82
CA VAL A 34 28.79 25.19 -10.56
C VAL A 34 28.17 25.49 -9.21
N VAL A 35 27.23 26.43 -9.16
CA VAL A 35 26.21 26.38 -8.11
C VAL A 35 25.24 25.30 -8.53
N PHE A 36 25.22 24.19 -7.77
CA PHE A 36 24.47 22.93 -7.94
C PHE A 36 22.93 23.09 -7.94
N GLN A 37 22.37 24.06 -8.67
CA GLN A 37 20.94 24.37 -8.71
C GLN A 37 20.09 23.23 -9.32
N GLY A 38 20.63 22.48 -10.29
CA GLY A 38 19.95 21.32 -10.86
C GLY A 38 19.73 20.19 -9.85
N SER A 39 20.72 19.89 -9.00
CA SER A 39 20.58 18.85 -7.97
C SER A 39 19.56 19.21 -6.89
N ALA A 40 19.46 20.50 -6.52
CA ALA A 40 18.51 20.92 -5.50
C ALA A 40 17.07 20.76 -6.01
N GLN A 41 16.78 21.21 -7.23
CA GLN A 41 15.45 21.06 -7.81
C GLN A 41 15.08 19.58 -8.04
N GLU A 42 16.03 18.75 -8.44
CA GLU A 42 15.81 17.32 -8.66
C GLU A 42 15.64 16.55 -7.34
N TYR A 43 16.44 16.86 -6.32
CA TYR A 43 16.26 16.34 -4.96
C TYR A 43 14.91 16.75 -4.37
N LEU A 44 14.51 18.02 -4.52
CA LEU A 44 13.21 18.49 -4.06
C LEU A 44 12.06 17.80 -4.79
N ASN A 45 12.14 17.65 -6.12
CA ASN A 45 11.14 16.93 -6.90
C ASN A 45 11.04 15.45 -6.48
N LEU A 46 12.18 14.77 -6.25
CA LEU A 46 12.23 13.41 -5.73
C LEU A 46 11.57 13.32 -4.35
N THR A 47 11.94 14.23 -3.44
CA THR A 47 11.42 14.28 -2.07
C THR A 47 9.90 14.53 -2.06
N ILE A 48 9.41 15.47 -2.88
CA ILE A 48 7.99 15.76 -3.04
C ILE A 48 7.25 14.52 -3.56
N LYS A 49 7.78 13.82 -4.58
CA LYS A 49 7.19 12.57 -5.09
C LYS A 49 7.06 11.52 -3.98
N PHE A 50 8.09 11.34 -3.16
CA PHE A 50 8.03 10.42 -2.01
C PHE A 50 6.98 10.87 -0.99
N ILE A 51 6.96 12.13 -0.59
CA ILE A 51 5.97 12.66 0.38
C ILE A 51 4.55 12.40 -0.12
N VAL A 52 4.27 12.69 -1.39
CA VAL A 52 2.95 12.46 -1.99
C VAL A 52 2.61 10.98 -2.04
N ALA A 53 3.54 10.12 -2.47
CA ALA A 53 3.33 8.67 -2.51
C ALA A 53 3.08 8.08 -1.10
N PHE A 54 3.84 8.51 -0.10
CA PHE A 54 3.63 8.12 1.30
C PHE A 54 2.28 8.60 1.81
N GLY A 55 1.92 9.87 1.58
CA GLY A 55 0.62 10.41 1.97
C GLY A 55 -0.55 9.62 1.36
N LEU A 56 -0.41 9.15 0.12
CA LEU A 56 -1.39 8.29 -0.53
C LEU A 56 -1.43 6.89 0.13
N CYS A 57 -0.29 6.33 0.53
CA CYS A 57 -0.26 5.07 1.28
C CYS A 57 -1.00 5.16 2.64
N PHE A 58 -0.97 6.32 3.31
CA PHE A 58 -1.74 6.57 4.54
C PHE A 58 -3.27 6.57 4.32
N GLN A 59 -3.74 6.64 3.07
CA GLN A 59 -5.16 6.48 2.78
C GLN A 59 -5.59 5.01 2.85
N LEU A 60 -4.68 4.04 2.67
CA LEU A 60 -5.00 2.61 2.75
C LEU A 60 -5.62 2.22 4.10
N PRO A 61 -5.06 2.60 5.27
CA PRO A 61 -5.70 2.36 6.57
C PRO A 61 -7.10 2.91 6.68
N VAL A 62 -7.32 4.14 6.21
CA VAL A 62 -8.63 4.80 6.30
C VAL A 62 -9.63 4.11 5.37
N LEU A 63 -9.25 3.85 4.12
CA LEU A 63 -10.10 3.19 3.13
C LEU A 63 -10.49 1.77 3.55
N LEU A 64 -9.53 0.96 4.00
CA LEU A 64 -9.79 -0.40 4.46
C LEU A 64 -10.67 -0.42 5.71
N THR A 65 -10.43 0.51 6.64
CA THR A 65 -11.28 0.63 7.84
C THR A 65 -12.71 1.04 7.47
N LEU A 66 -12.90 1.96 6.51
CA LEU A 66 -14.23 2.34 6.02
C LEU A 66 -14.94 1.19 5.30
N MET A 67 -14.22 0.44 4.45
CA MET A 67 -14.76 -0.75 3.81
C MET A 67 -15.15 -1.82 4.83
N GLY A 68 -14.36 -1.99 5.90
CA GLY A 68 -14.69 -2.86 7.02
C GLY A 68 -15.92 -2.39 7.82
N LYS A 69 -16.07 -1.08 8.01
CA LYS A 69 -17.31 -0.51 8.59
C LYS A 69 -18.54 -0.76 7.71
N ALA A 70 -18.37 -0.73 6.39
CA ALA A 70 -19.43 -1.00 5.41
C ALA A 70 -19.73 -2.49 5.23
N GLY A 71 -18.93 -3.40 5.82
CA GLY A 71 -19.08 -4.85 5.66
C GLY A 71 -18.62 -5.40 4.31
N LEU A 72 -17.94 -4.60 3.49
CA LEU A 72 -17.40 -5.04 2.18
C LEU A 72 -16.13 -5.88 2.33
N VAL A 73 -15.48 -5.77 3.49
CA VAL A 73 -14.14 -6.28 3.74
C VAL A 73 -14.07 -6.77 5.18
N SER A 74 -13.47 -7.94 5.42
CA SER A 74 -13.25 -8.47 6.78
C SER A 74 -11.79 -8.55 7.17
N ALA A 75 -11.49 -8.49 8.47
CA ALA A 75 -10.12 -8.63 8.96
C ALA A 75 -9.52 -10.00 8.60
N GLU A 76 -10.34 -11.06 8.61
CA GLU A 76 -9.94 -12.41 8.22
C GLU A 76 -9.65 -12.52 6.71
N GLY A 77 -10.51 -11.91 5.87
CA GLY A 77 -10.30 -11.85 4.43
C GLY A 77 -9.01 -11.10 4.06
N LEU A 78 -8.74 -9.96 4.72
CA LEU A 78 -7.46 -9.25 4.58
C LEU A 78 -6.27 -10.07 5.07
N GLY A 79 -6.47 -10.87 6.11
CA GLY A 79 -5.49 -11.84 6.56
C GLY A 79 -5.14 -12.87 5.49
N GLY A 80 -6.13 -13.40 4.78
CA GLY A 80 -5.93 -14.37 3.71
C GLY A 80 -5.17 -13.85 2.49
N VAL A 81 -5.26 -12.54 2.20
CA VAL A 81 -4.61 -11.92 1.02
C VAL A 81 -3.26 -11.26 1.31
N ARG A 82 -2.66 -11.49 2.49
CA ARG A 82 -1.35 -10.93 2.89
C ARG A 82 -0.25 -11.11 1.83
N LYS A 83 -0.18 -12.30 1.21
CA LYS A 83 0.79 -12.59 0.14
C LYS A 83 0.64 -11.70 -1.09
N TYR A 84 -0.59 -11.36 -1.46
CA TYR A 84 -0.87 -10.46 -2.59
C TYR A 84 -0.54 -9.00 -2.22
N ALA A 85 -0.88 -8.60 -0.98
CA ALA A 85 -0.51 -7.28 -0.47
C ALA A 85 1.01 -7.09 -0.44
N MET A 86 1.78 -8.09 -0.02
CA MET A 86 3.25 -8.05 -0.05
C MET A 86 3.80 -7.78 -1.46
N VAL A 87 3.29 -8.50 -2.47
CA VAL A 87 3.72 -8.32 -3.86
C VAL A 87 3.34 -6.93 -4.38
N ALA A 88 2.12 -6.47 -4.11
CA ALA A 88 1.66 -5.15 -4.54
C ALA A 88 2.52 -4.02 -3.94
N ILE A 89 2.87 -4.14 -2.65
CA ILE A 89 3.72 -3.16 -1.95
C ILE A 89 5.15 -3.17 -2.52
N LEU A 90 5.71 -4.36 -2.81
CA LEU A 90 7.03 -4.45 -3.44
C LEU A 90 7.07 -3.83 -4.83
N VAL A 91 6.02 -4.02 -5.63
CA VAL A 91 5.90 -3.41 -6.96
C VAL A 91 5.75 -1.88 -6.86
N LEU A 92 4.92 -1.38 -5.94
CA LEU A 92 4.81 0.05 -5.68
C LEU A 92 6.13 0.64 -5.21
N ALA A 93 6.84 -0.06 -4.32
CA ALA A 93 8.14 0.38 -3.85
C ALA A 93 9.13 0.49 -5.01
N ALA A 94 9.22 -0.54 -5.87
CA ALA A 94 10.10 -0.53 -7.05
C ALA A 94 9.76 0.54 -8.10
N LEU A 95 8.52 1.04 -8.14
CA LEU A 95 8.13 2.16 -9.02
C LEU A 95 8.50 3.52 -8.43
N VAL A 96 8.42 3.63 -7.10
CA VAL A 96 8.60 4.89 -6.38
C VAL A 96 10.08 5.13 -6.07
N THR A 97 10.80 4.12 -5.58
CA THR A 97 12.25 4.16 -5.43
C THR A 97 12.91 3.64 -6.72
N PRO A 98 14.05 4.21 -7.14
CA PRO A 98 14.96 3.53 -8.07
C PRO A 98 15.30 2.10 -7.59
N PRO A 99 15.94 1.24 -8.41
CA PRO A 99 16.28 -0.14 -8.04
C PRO A 99 17.42 -0.19 -6.99
N ASP A 100 17.18 0.37 -5.81
CA ASP A 100 18.02 0.28 -4.62
C ASP A 100 17.32 -0.59 -3.57
N VAL A 101 17.92 -1.75 -3.30
CA VAL A 101 17.38 -2.78 -2.41
C VAL A 101 17.20 -2.26 -0.98
N ILE A 102 18.09 -1.41 -0.48
CA ILE A 102 18.03 -0.95 0.91
C ILE A 102 16.83 -0.02 1.09
N THR A 103 16.71 1.01 0.24
CA THR A 103 15.57 1.93 0.31
C THR A 103 14.24 1.25 0.01
N GLN A 104 14.22 0.27 -0.90
CA GLN A 104 13.04 -0.54 -1.18
C GLN A 104 12.57 -1.34 0.04
N VAL A 105 13.48 -1.98 0.78
CA VAL A 105 13.13 -2.74 2.01
C VAL A 105 12.61 -1.82 3.12
N ILE A 106 13.20 -0.64 3.28
CA ILE A 106 12.71 0.36 4.24
C ILE A 106 11.28 0.79 3.88
N LEU A 107 11.04 1.15 2.61
CA LEU A 107 9.73 1.55 2.12
C LEU A 107 8.69 0.43 2.27
N PHE A 108 9.07 -0.80 1.91
CA PHE A 108 8.24 -1.98 2.11
C PHE A 108 7.85 -2.15 3.57
N THR A 109 8.80 -2.05 4.49
CA THR A 109 8.54 -2.19 5.93
C THR A 109 7.53 -1.16 6.42
N VAL A 110 7.64 0.09 5.99
CA VAL A 110 6.73 1.17 6.36
C VAL A 110 5.32 0.92 5.82
N VAL A 111 5.18 0.63 4.52
CA VAL A 111 3.86 0.46 3.89
C VAL A 111 3.19 -0.85 4.33
N TYR A 112 3.96 -1.93 4.49
CA TYR A 112 3.47 -3.19 5.04
C TYR A 112 3.03 -3.03 6.50
N GLY A 113 3.78 -2.25 7.29
CA GLY A 113 3.37 -1.88 8.64
C GLY A 113 2.01 -1.15 8.66
N LEU A 114 1.79 -0.21 7.74
CA LEU A 114 0.48 0.46 7.58
C LEU A 114 -0.62 -0.54 7.23
N TYR A 115 -0.36 -1.51 6.36
CA TYR A 115 -1.32 -2.56 6.02
C TYR A 115 -1.72 -3.39 7.25
N GLU A 116 -0.77 -3.82 8.09
CA GLU A 116 -1.08 -4.55 9.32
C GLU A 116 -1.90 -3.70 10.31
N VAL A 117 -1.54 -2.42 10.48
CA VAL A 117 -2.33 -1.49 11.31
C VAL A 117 -3.75 -1.36 10.78
N SER A 118 -3.93 -1.36 9.46
CA SER A 118 -5.24 -1.32 8.80
C SER A 118 -6.09 -2.54 9.18
N ILE A 119 -5.50 -3.73 9.16
CA ILE A 119 -6.19 -4.98 9.56
C ILE A 119 -6.62 -4.91 11.03
N LEU A 120 -5.74 -4.43 11.91
CA LEU A 120 -6.05 -4.28 13.33
C LEU A 120 -7.22 -3.31 13.57
N LEU A 121 -7.27 -2.21 12.83
CA LEU A 121 -8.35 -1.23 12.87
C LEU A 121 -9.68 -1.85 12.41
N VAL A 122 -9.67 -2.56 11.27
CA VAL A 122 -10.84 -3.28 10.75
C VAL A 122 -11.35 -4.28 11.78
N ARG A 123 -10.47 -5.10 12.36
CA ARG A 123 -10.83 -6.09 13.39
C ARG A 123 -11.50 -5.45 14.60
N ARG A 124 -11.01 -4.28 15.04
CA ARG A 124 -11.59 -3.56 16.18
C ARG A 124 -12.99 -3.02 15.86
N VAL A 125 -13.17 -2.54 14.64
CA VAL A 125 -14.45 -2.08 14.12
C VAL A 125 -15.45 -3.23 14.05
N GLU A 126 -15.06 -4.37 13.49
CA GLU A 126 -15.91 -5.57 13.38
C GLU A 126 -16.37 -6.04 14.76
N LYS A 127 -15.43 -6.17 15.71
CA LYS A 127 -15.76 -6.56 17.09
C LYS A 127 -16.75 -5.61 17.76
N THR A 128 -16.64 -4.30 17.48
CA THR A 128 -17.56 -3.30 18.02
C THR A 128 -18.94 -3.40 17.37
N ARG A 129 -19.00 -3.71 16.06
CA ARG A 129 -20.25 -3.94 15.33
C ARG A 129 -20.96 -5.17 15.86
N GLU A 130 -20.25 -6.29 16.01
CA GLU A 130 -20.80 -7.53 16.59
C GLU A 130 -21.29 -7.34 18.03
N ALA A 131 -20.53 -6.64 18.87
CA ALA A 131 -20.94 -6.35 20.24
C ALA A 131 -22.24 -5.53 20.31
N LYS A 132 -22.42 -4.60 19.37
CA LYS A 132 -23.65 -3.82 19.25
C LYS A 132 -24.83 -4.68 18.78
N LEU A 133 -24.63 -5.53 17.78
CA LEU A 133 -25.67 -6.45 17.30
C LEU A 133 -26.09 -7.44 18.40
N ARG A 134 -25.14 -7.95 19.20
CA ARG A 134 -25.41 -8.81 20.36
C ARG A 134 -26.21 -8.06 21.43
N ALA A 135 -25.89 -6.80 21.70
CA ALA A 135 -26.64 -5.98 22.65
C ALA A 135 -28.07 -5.66 22.17
N GLU A 136 -28.27 -5.55 20.85
CA GLU A 136 -29.59 -5.32 20.24
C GLU A 136 -30.41 -6.62 20.09
N GLY A 137 -29.83 -7.79 20.42
CA GLY A 137 -30.50 -9.09 20.27
C GLY A 137 -30.76 -9.51 18.83
N VAL A 138 -30.16 -8.82 17.86
CA VAL A 138 -30.27 -9.09 16.41
C VAL A 138 -29.04 -9.87 15.90
N TRP A 139 -28.16 -10.29 16.82
CA TRP A 139 -27.04 -11.14 16.47
C TRP A 139 -27.50 -12.59 16.45
N PHE A 140 -27.61 -13.13 15.25
CA PHE A 140 -27.60 -14.56 15.03
C PHE A 140 -26.15 -15.00 15.16
N GLU A 141 -25.87 -15.90 16.10
CA GLU A 141 -24.65 -16.67 15.99
C GLU A 141 -24.76 -17.38 14.64
N ASP A 142 -23.82 -17.15 13.71
CA ASP A 142 -23.60 -18.06 12.58
C ASP A 142 -23.03 -19.37 13.16
N ASP A 143 -23.72 -19.92 14.16
CA ASP A 143 -23.48 -21.28 14.57
C ASP A 143 -23.91 -22.10 13.36
N GLU A 144 -22.98 -22.91 12.88
CA GLU A 144 -23.31 -24.24 12.38
C GLU A 144 -24.02 -25.03 13.51
N GLU A 145 -25.13 -24.52 14.06
CA GLU A 145 -26.14 -25.33 14.70
C GLU A 145 -26.77 -26.11 13.55
N GLU A 146 -26.18 -27.28 13.31
CA GLU A 146 -26.88 -28.46 12.87
C GLU A 146 -28.32 -28.35 13.36
N PHE A 147 -29.25 -28.28 12.39
CA PHE A 147 -30.70 -28.26 12.59
C PHE A 147 -31.11 -29.51 13.41
N ASP A 148 -30.89 -29.49 14.72
CA ASP A 148 -31.62 -30.33 15.68
C ASP A 148 -32.95 -29.61 15.94
N ASP A 149 -33.74 -29.44 14.88
CA ASP A 149 -35.15 -29.07 15.01
C ASP A 149 -35.87 -30.35 15.46
N PRO A 150 -36.33 -30.45 16.73
CA PRO A 150 -37.03 -31.64 17.22
C PRO A 150 -38.31 -31.96 16.41
N LEU A 151 -38.79 -31.03 15.58
CA LEU A 151 -39.89 -31.28 14.64
C LEU A 151 -39.50 -32.24 13.50
N MET A 152 -38.23 -32.22 13.04
CA MET A 152 -37.76 -33.08 11.94
C MET A 152 -37.59 -34.55 12.37
N ALA A 153 -37.23 -34.80 13.62
CA ALA A 153 -37.13 -36.14 14.19
C ALA A 153 -38.49 -36.88 14.24
N GLU A 154 -39.58 -36.15 14.40
CA GLU A 154 -40.94 -36.71 14.42
C GLU A 154 -41.39 -37.18 13.01
N PHE A 155 -40.91 -36.52 11.95
CA PHE A 155 -41.18 -36.93 10.57
C PHE A 155 -40.42 -38.20 10.16
N ASP A 156 -39.18 -38.37 10.64
CA ASP A 156 -38.37 -39.57 10.35
C ASP A 156 -38.88 -40.81 11.10
N GLU A 157 -39.45 -40.66 12.31
CA GLU A 157 -40.07 -41.77 13.04
C GLU A 157 -41.36 -42.29 12.40
N ASP A 158 -42.10 -41.45 11.67
CA ASP A 158 -43.36 -41.83 11.04
C ASP A 158 -43.16 -42.56 9.71
N ASP A 159 -42.04 -42.34 9.03
CA ASP A 159 -41.70 -43.03 7.78
C ASP A 159 -41.19 -44.47 8.02
N ASP A 160 -40.55 -44.72 9.18
CA ASP A 160 -40.10 -46.07 9.56
C ASP A 160 -41.26 -46.96 10.06
N LYS A 161 -42.36 -46.37 10.55
CA LYS A 161 -43.59 -47.10 10.96
C LYS A 161 -44.47 -47.54 9.78
N ARG A 162 -44.15 -47.12 8.54
CA ARG A 162 -44.91 -47.45 7.32
C ARG A 162 -44.24 -48.48 6.40
N LYS A 163 -43.06 -49.00 6.75
CA LYS A 163 -42.42 -50.14 6.06
C LYS A 163 -42.65 -51.45 6.82
#